data_AF-A0A7Z2SMT5-F1
#
_entry.id   AF-A0A7Z2SMT5-F1
#
_cell.length_a   1.000
_cell.length_b   1.000
_cell.length_c   1.000
_cell.angle_alpha   90.00
_cell.angle_beta   90.00
_cell.angle_gamma   90.00
#
_symmetry.space_group_name_H-M   'P 1'
#
loop_
_entity.id
_entity.type
_entity.pdbx_description
1 polymer ?
#
loop_
_entity_poly.entity_id
_entity_poly.type
_entity_poly.pdbx_seq_one_letter_code
_entity_poly.pdbx_strand_id
1 'polypeptide(L)'
;MFRNAALEIALPGAMRDPIKEPKYWRDRAEATRAKAKRYYDLRQIRRMLLVAEEYDKIADRVEEWQRRGEALVKSTRGADNAVD
;
A
#
# COMPACT_ATOMS: atom_id res chain seq x y z
N MET A 1 -26.54 1.35 6.16
CA MET A 1 -26.07 2.39 7.10
C MET A 1 -25.19 1.72 8.13
N PHE A 2 -23.87 1.92 8.07
CA PHE A 2 -23.02 1.77 9.26
C PHE A 2 -22.01 2.92 9.22
N ARG A 3 -22.47 4.05 9.76
CA ARG A 3 -21.62 5.20 10.08
C ARG A 3 -20.95 4.85 11.41
N ASN A 4 -19.64 4.68 11.42
CA ASN A 4 -18.87 4.74 12.67
C ASN A 4 -18.37 6.17 12.82
N ALA A 5 -19.10 6.95 13.61
CA ALA A 5 -18.70 8.25 14.10
C ALA A 5 -17.77 8.05 15.31
N ALA A 6 -16.46 8.14 15.09
CA ALA A 6 -15.46 8.26 16.16
C ALA A 6 -14.04 8.54 15.62
N LEU A 7 -13.87 9.48 14.68
CA LEU A 7 -12.54 9.84 14.17
C LEU A 7 -12.39 11.35 13.91
N GLU A 8 -13.04 12.16 14.74
CA GLU A 8 -12.64 13.54 14.96
C GLU A 8 -12.21 13.65 16.43
N ILE A 9 -10.90 13.67 16.67
CA ILE A 9 -10.17 14.39 17.74
C ILE A 9 -8.70 13.95 17.64
N ALA A 10 -7.88 14.77 16.95
CA ALA A 10 -6.47 15.09 17.22
C ALA A 10 -5.75 15.62 15.95
N LEU A 11 -5.41 16.91 15.95
CA LEU A 11 -4.44 17.57 15.04
C LEU A 11 -2.98 17.19 15.42
N PRO A 12 -1.93 17.64 14.72
CA PRO A 12 -1.57 17.52 13.31
C PRO A 12 -0.22 16.78 13.21
N GLY A 13 -0.27 15.48 12.96
CA GLY A 13 0.87 14.70 12.51
C GLY A 13 0.34 13.82 11.41
N ALA A 14 0.78 14.03 10.17
CA ALA A 14 0.23 13.39 8.98
C ALA A 14 0.00 11.89 9.25
N MET A 15 -1.27 11.50 9.44
CA MET A 15 -1.64 10.08 9.47
C MET A 15 -1.06 9.49 8.19
N ARG A 16 -0.11 8.56 8.33
CA ARG A 16 0.44 7.86 7.18
C ARG A 16 -0.74 7.26 6.44
N ASP A 17 -0.92 7.68 5.21
CA ASP A 17 -1.96 7.14 4.35
C ASP A 17 -1.61 5.66 4.12
N PRO A 18 -2.40 4.70 4.64
CA PRO A 18 -2.07 3.29 4.56
C PRO A 18 -2.00 2.80 3.11
N ILE A 19 -2.68 3.47 2.18
CA ILE A 19 -2.58 3.16 0.74
C ILE A 19 -1.18 3.45 0.19
N LYS A 20 -0.42 4.34 0.82
CA LYS A 20 0.96 4.64 0.46
C LYS A 20 1.97 3.69 1.11
N GLU A 21 1.52 2.67 1.84
CA GLU A 21 2.38 1.66 2.44
C GLU A 21 2.31 0.35 1.65
N PRO A 22 3.44 -0.18 1.13
CA PRO A 22 3.45 -1.46 0.40
C PRO A 22 2.86 -2.61 1.22
N LYS A 23 3.16 -2.63 2.53
CA LYS A 23 2.67 -3.67 3.45
C LYS A 23 1.14 -3.77 3.46
N TYR A 24 0.43 -2.64 3.42
CA TYR A 24 -1.02 -2.63 3.38
C TYR A 24 -1.56 -3.46 2.19
N TRP A 25 -0.95 -3.30 1.02
CA TRP A 25 -1.33 -4.04 -0.18
C TRP A 25 -0.93 -5.52 -0.12
N ARG A 26 0.23 -5.84 0.46
CA ARG A 26 0.65 -7.24 0.69
C ARG A 26 -0.31 -7.98 1.62
N ASP A 27 -0.68 -7.36 2.74
CA ASP A 27 -1.62 -7.94 3.71
C ASP A 27 -2.99 -8.21 3.04
N ARG A 28 -3.44 -7.30 2.16
CA ARG A 28 -4.67 -7.47 1.36
C ARG A 28 -4.57 -8.61 0.35
N ALA A 29 -3.42 -8.77 -0.30
CA ALA A 29 -3.15 -9.88 -1.22
C ALA A 29 -3.21 -11.22 -0.47
N GLU A 30 -2.52 -11.33 0.67
CA GLU A 30 -2.52 -12.52 1.52
C GLU A 30 -3.92 -12.88 2.03
N ALA A 31 -4.66 -11.90 2.58
CA ALA A 31 -6.02 -12.10 3.04
C ALA A 31 -6.95 -12.59 1.92
N THR A 32 -6.75 -12.09 0.70
CA THR A 32 -7.53 -12.51 -0.48
C THR A 32 -7.21 -13.95 -0.87
N ARG A 33 -5.93 -14.35 -0.88
CA ARG A 33 -5.52 -15.75 -1.10
C ARG A 33 -6.08 -16.67 -0.03
N ALA A 34 -6.01 -16.28 1.24
CA ALA A 34 -6.56 -17.05 2.35
C ALA A 34 -8.08 -17.23 2.22
N LYS A 35 -8.79 -16.18 1.77
CA LYS A 35 -10.23 -16.26 1.51
C LYS A 35 -10.53 -17.16 0.30
N ALA A 36 -9.71 -17.16 -0.75
CA ALA A 36 -9.88 -18.03 -1.92
C ALA A 36 -9.87 -19.52 -1.56
N LYS A 37 -9.03 -19.93 -0.59
CA LYS A 37 -8.98 -21.31 -0.07
C LYS A 37 -10.29 -21.81 0.55
N ARG A 38 -11.23 -20.91 0.87
CA ARG A 38 -12.53 -21.24 1.49
C ARG A 38 -13.64 -21.49 0.48
N TYR A 39 -13.38 -21.33 -0.82
CA TYR A 39 -14.36 -21.54 -1.88
C TYR A 39 -14.19 -22.89 -2.58
N TYR A 40 -15.28 -23.41 -3.14
CA TYR A 40 -15.28 -24.63 -3.96
C TYR A 40 -15.44 -24.33 -5.46
N ASP A 41 -16.03 -23.18 -5.82
CA ASP A 41 -16.15 -22.77 -7.22
C ASP A 41 -14.81 -22.26 -7.77
N LEU A 42 -14.26 -23.01 -8.74
CA LEU A 42 -13.01 -22.69 -9.43
C LEU A 42 -13.04 -21.31 -10.10
N ARG A 43 -14.19 -20.84 -10.60
CA ARG A 43 -14.29 -19.50 -11.19
C ARG A 43 -14.15 -18.42 -10.12
N GLN A 44 -14.74 -18.61 -8.95
CA GLN A 44 -14.60 -17.70 -7.82
C GLN A 44 -13.16 -17.68 -7.30
N ILE A 45 -12.55 -18.86 -7.12
CA ILE A 45 -11.14 -18.98 -6.71
C ILE A 45 -10.25 -18.20 -7.68
N ARG A 46 -10.36 -18.45 -8.99
CA ARG A 46 -9.54 -17.77 -10.01
C ARG A 46 -9.68 -16.25 -9.96
N ARG A 47 -10.92 -15.73 -9.86
CA ARG A 47 -11.15 -14.28 -9.74
C ARG A 47 -10.47 -13.69 -8.51
N MET A 48 -10.51 -14.39 -7.37
CA MET A 48 -9.88 -13.91 -6.15
C MET A 48 -8.36 -13.93 -6.23
N LEU A 49 -7.77 -14.94 -6.87
CA LEU A 49 -6.33 -14.99 -7.10
C LEU A 49 -5.86 -13.85 -8.01
N LEU A 50 -6.63 -13.50 -9.05
CA LEU A 50 -6.37 -12.32 -9.88
C LEU A 50 -6.41 -11.02 -9.06
N VAL A 51 -7.39 -10.86 -8.17
CA VAL A 51 -7.45 -9.70 -7.27
C VAL A 51 -6.24 -9.64 -6.34
N ALA A 52 -5.79 -10.77 -5.80
CA ALA A 52 -4.59 -10.81 -4.97
C ALA A 52 -3.32 -10.41 -5.75
N GLU A 53 -3.21 -10.83 -7.01
CA GLU A 53 -2.12 -10.44 -7.90
C GLU A 53 -2.12 -8.92 -8.17
N GLU A 54 -3.30 -8.31 -8.39
CA GLU A 54 -3.40 -6.87 -8.56
C GLU A 54 -2.97 -6.10 -7.30
N TYR A 55 -3.26 -6.62 -6.10
CA TYR A 55 -2.75 -6.02 -4.87
C TYR A 55 -1.22 -6.10 -4.76
N ASP A 56 -0.60 -7.20 -5.17
CA ASP A 56 0.86 -7.28 -5.22
C ASP A 56 1.47 -6.28 -6.20
N LYS A 57 0.86 -6.11 -7.39
CA LYS A 57 1.30 -5.09 -8.37
C LYS A 57 1.21 -3.67 -7.81
N ILE A 58 0.19 -3.37 -7.01
CA ILE A 58 0.07 -2.06 -6.35
C ILE A 58 1.18 -1.91 -5.30
N ALA A 59 1.47 -2.94 -4.50
CA ALA A 59 2.56 -2.92 -3.54
C ALA A 59 3.90 -2.60 -4.22
N ASP A 60 4.21 -3.27 -5.34
CA ASP A 60 5.43 -3.05 -6.13
C ASP A 60 5.53 -1.59 -6.62
N ARG A 61 4.43 -1.02 -7.12
CA ARG A 61 4.39 0.38 -7.58
C ARG A 61 4.62 1.36 -6.45
N VAL A 62 4.04 1.10 -5.27
CA VAL A 62 4.25 1.95 -4.09
C VAL A 62 5.71 1.90 -3.65
N GLU A 63 6.33 0.72 -3.61
CA GLU A 63 7.77 0.59 -3.30
C GLU A 63 8.63 1.35 -4.32
N GLU A 64 8.30 1.26 -5.60
CA GLU A 64 9.00 1.98 -6.65
C GLU A 64 8.88 3.51 -6.48
N TRP A 65 7.69 4.02 -6.19
CA TRP A 65 7.48 5.45 -5.95
C TRP A 65 8.25 5.94 -4.72
N GLN A 66 8.27 5.16 -3.64
CA GLN A 66 9.04 5.49 -2.45
C GLN A 66 10.53 5.55 -2.77
N ARG A 67 11.08 4.55 -3.47
CA ARG A 67 12.48 4.52 -3.87
C ARG A 67 12.87 5.72 -4.76
N ARG A 68 12.01 6.08 -5.72
CA ARG A 68 12.22 7.25 -6.58
C ARG A 68 12.18 8.56 -5.79
N GLY A 69 11.24 8.69 -4.85
CA GLY A 69 11.14 9.85 -3.96
C GLY A 69 12.38 10.02 -3.07
N GLU A 70 12.85 8.92 -2.46
CA GLU A 70 14.07 8.92 -1.65
C GLU A 70 15.32 9.31 -2.46
N ALA A 71 15.43 8.82 -3.70
CA ALA A 71 16.54 9.18 -4.58
C ALA A 71 16.56 10.68 -4.91
N LEU A 72 15.39 11.29 -5.15
CA LEU A 72 15.28 12.72 -5.40
C LEU A 72 15.68 13.56 -4.17
N VAL A 73 15.28 13.15 -2.97
CA VAL A 73 15.64 13.81 -1.71
C VAL A 73 17.15 13.72 -1.44
N LYS A 74 17.78 12.58 -1.76
CA LYS A 74 19.24 12.41 -1.62
C LYS A 74 20.01 13.29 -2.60
N SER A 75 19.54 13.39 -3.85
CA SER A 75 20.15 14.24 -4.88
C SER A 75 20.13 15.72 -4.49
N THR A 76 18.98 16.22 -4.04
CA THR A 76 18.82 17.63 -3.61
C THR A 76 19.69 17.97 -2.39
N ARG A 77 19.71 17.12 -1.36
CA ARG A 77 20.56 17.33 -0.17
C ARG A 77 22.06 17.24 -0.47
N GLY A 78 22.46 16.41 -1.45
CA GLY A 78 23.84 16.32 -1.90
C GLY A 78 24.32 17.59 -2.63
N ALA A 79 23.41 18.26 -3.36
CA ALA A 79 23.70 19.53 -4.00
C ALA A 79 23.84 20.67 -2.97
N ASP A 80 22.97 20.71 -1.96
CA ASP A 80 23.03 21.73 -0.89
C ASP A 80 24.30 21.62 -0.04
N ASN A 81 24.81 20.40 0.17
CA ASN A 81 26.05 20.15 0.93
C ASN A 81 27.34 20.37 0.14
N ALA A 82 27.28 20.62 -1.17
CA ALA A 82 28.46 20.79 -2.03
C ALA A 82 28.83 22.28 -2.26
N VAL A 83 28.15 23.20 -1.57
CA VAL A 83 28.30 24.66 -1.73
C VAL A 83 28.98 25.34 -0.53
N ASP A 84 29.55 24.57 0.40
CA ASP A 84 30.44 25.01 1.49
C ASP A 84 31.90 24.60 1.20
#